data_AF-A0A8J3ZD52-F1
#
_entry.id   AF-A0A8J3ZD52-F1
#
_cell.length_a   1.000
_cell.length_b   1.000
_cell.length_c   1.000
_cell.angle_alpha   90.00
_cell.angle_beta   90.00
_cell.angle_gamma   90.00
#
_symmetry.space_group_name_H-M   'P 1'
#
loop_
_entity.id
_entity.type
_entity.pdbx_description
1 polymer ?
#
loop_
_entity_poly.entity_id
_entity_poly.type
_entity_poly.pdbx_seq_one_letter_code
_entity_poly.pdbx_strand_id
1 'polypeptide(L)'
;MLLVPRQLLRAGMTGNVPYYGGRLTPAQAYAASHPPAPPPPAPPPPSPAAAPAPDPLVALRHLFDTGVITAEEYEDLRSRVGR
;
A
#
# COMPACT_ATOMS: atom_id res chain seq x y z
N MET A 1 -15.86 -20.03 59.17
CA MET A 1 -16.98 -19.67 58.28
C MET A 1 -16.54 -18.49 57.44
N LEU A 2 -16.53 -18.63 56.12
CA LEU A 2 -15.83 -17.77 55.17
C LEU A 2 -16.58 -16.44 54.92
N LEU A 3 -15.80 -15.36 54.83
CA LEU A 3 -16.08 -14.00 54.30
C LEU A 3 -16.63 -14.13 52.84
N VAL A 4 -17.54 -13.29 52.30
CA VAL A 4 -17.31 -11.91 51.77
C VAL A 4 -18.65 -11.35 51.22
N PRO A 5 -18.94 -10.04 51.34
CA PRO A 5 -20.12 -9.37 50.78
C PRO A 5 -19.87 -8.87 49.34
N ARG A 6 -20.92 -8.80 48.50
CA ARG A 6 -21.07 -7.85 47.37
C ARG A 6 -22.25 -8.26 46.48
N GLN A 7 -23.45 -7.83 46.85
CA GLN A 7 -24.46 -7.56 45.83
C GLN A 7 -24.55 -6.05 45.69
N LEU A 8 -23.62 -5.53 44.88
CA LEU A 8 -23.78 -4.21 44.29
C LEU A 8 -25.08 -4.28 43.49
N LEU A 9 -26.10 -3.58 43.97
CA LEU A 9 -27.34 -3.30 43.25
C LEU A 9 -27.00 -2.71 41.88
N ARG A 10 -26.95 -3.56 40.85
CA ARG A 10 -27.04 -3.16 39.44
C ARG A 10 -28.37 -3.66 38.87
N ALA A 11 -29.44 -3.55 39.65
CA ALA A 11 -30.79 -3.65 39.13
C ALA A 11 -31.12 -2.30 38.46
N GLY A 12 -30.78 -2.15 37.17
CA GLY A 12 -31.21 -0.97 36.41
C GLY A 12 -30.39 -0.56 35.19
N MET A 13 -29.19 -1.12 34.95
CA MET A 13 -28.38 -0.76 33.77
C MET A 13 -28.66 -1.60 32.52
N THR A 14 -29.52 -2.59 32.61
CA THR A 14 -29.98 -3.43 31.49
C THR A 14 -31.50 -3.47 31.48
N GLY A 15 -32.12 -2.29 31.63
CA GLY A 15 -33.48 -2.13 31.16
C GLY A 15 -33.47 -2.37 29.65
N ASN A 16 -34.16 -3.42 29.22
CA ASN A 16 -34.58 -3.58 27.83
C ASN A 16 -35.62 -2.47 27.55
N VAL A 17 -35.13 -1.23 27.45
CA VAL A 17 -35.95 -0.05 27.17
C VAL A 17 -35.88 0.14 25.66
N PRO A 18 -36.96 -0.17 24.92
CA PRO A 18 -37.06 0.20 23.52
C PRO A 18 -37.30 1.70 23.49
N TYR A 19 -36.23 2.49 23.52
CA TYR A 19 -36.33 3.90 23.21
C TYR A 19 -36.65 3.98 21.72
N TYR A 20 -37.86 4.45 21.41
CA TYR A 20 -38.34 4.80 20.09
C TYR A 20 -37.48 5.96 19.52
N GLY A 21 -36.26 5.64 19.15
CA GLY A 21 -35.22 6.58 18.74
C GLY A 21 -34.01 5.85 18.15
N GLY A 22 -34.26 4.92 17.22
CA GLY A 22 -33.29 4.61 16.16
C GLY A 22 -32.09 3.72 16.51
N ARG A 23 -32.32 2.42 16.77
CA ARG A 23 -31.62 1.20 16.27
C ARG A 23 -30.09 1.14 16.14
N LEU A 24 -29.34 2.10 16.67
CA LEU A 24 -27.88 2.16 16.55
C LEU A 24 -27.23 1.45 17.74
N THR A 25 -26.68 0.27 17.48
CA THR A 25 -25.80 -0.40 18.44
C THR A 25 -24.55 0.46 18.69
N PRO A 26 -23.87 0.32 19.84
CA PRO A 26 -22.61 1.04 20.09
C PRO A 26 -21.58 0.88 18.97
N ALA A 27 -21.50 -0.32 18.37
CA ALA A 27 -20.62 -0.59 17.24
C ALA A 27 -20.99 0.22 15.98
N GLN A 28 -22.28 0.35 15.69
CA GLN A 28 -22.76 1.14 14.55
C GLN A 28 -22.58 2.65 14.77
N ALA A 29 -22.75 3.15 16.00
CA ALA A 29 -22.49 4.56 16.34
C ALA A 29 -21.00 4.90 16.22
N TYR A 30 -20.13 3.97 16.64
CA TYR A 30 -18.70 4.07 16.44
C TYR A 30 -18.33 4.10 14.95
N ALA A 31 -18.87 3.19 14.15
CA ALA A 31 -18.63 3.17 12.71
C ALA A 31 -19.12 4.43 11.98
N ALA A 32 -20.23 5.04 12.41
CA ALA A 32 -20.74 6.27 11.82
C ALA A 32 -19.86 7.51 12.10
N SER A 33 -19.15 7.51 13.23
CA SER A 33 -18.29 8.63 13.66
C SER A 33 -16.83 8.48 13.23
N HIS A 34 -16.41 7.31 12.77
CA HIS A 34 -15.03 7.02 12.39
C HIS A 34 -14.97 6.60 10.92
N PRO A 35 -14.44 7.44 10.01
CA PRO A 35 -14.27 7.04 8.62
C PRO A 35 -13.31 5.85 8.53
N PRO A 36 -13.54 4.90 7.60
CA PRO A 36 -12.65 3.78 7.39
C PRO A 36 -11.28 4.26 6.93
N ALA A 37 -10.23 3.53 7.33
CA ALA A 37 -8.89 3.76 6.82
C ALA A 37 -8.85 3.60 5.28
N PRO A 38 -8.01 4.36 4.57
CA PRO A 38 -7.86 4.19 3.13
C PRO A 38 -7.36 2.75 2.82
N PRO A 39 -7.81 2.16 1.70
CA PRO A 39 -7.35 0.85 1.30
C PRO A 39 -5.83 0.88 1.04
N PRO A 40 -5.13 -0.24 1.25
CA PRO A 40 -3.71 -0.33 0.90
C PRO A 40 -3.53 -0.10 -0.62
N PRO A 41 -2.39 0.47 -1.05
CA PRO A 41 -2.10 0.61 -2.46
C PRO A 41 -2.08 -0.76 -3.14
N ALA A 42 -2.58 -0.82 -4.37
CA ALA A 42 -2.50 -2.03 -5.17
C ALA A 42 -1.02 -2.44 -5.39
N PRO A 43 -0.71 -3.74 -5.42
CA PRO A 43 0.63 -4.18 -5.78
C PRO A 43 0.99 -3.67 -7.18
N PRO A 44 2.26 -3.30 -7.43
CA PRO A 44 2.69 -2.90 -8.76
C PRO A 44 2.42 -4.05 -9.74
N PRO A 45 2.08 -3.74 -11.02
CA PRO A 45 1.96 -4.77 -12.03
C PRO A 45 3.29 -5.55 -12.15
N PRO A 46 3.24 -6.85 -12.51
CA PRO A 46 4.47 -7.59 -12.80
C PRO A 46 5.21 -6.85 -13.91
N SER A 47 6.48 -6.48 -13.64
CA SER A 47 7.33 -5.86 -14.65
C SER A 47 7.44 -6.82 -15.83
N PRO A 48 7.24 -6.38 -17.08
CA PRO A 48 7.42 -7.26 -18.23
C PRO A 48 8.83 -7.84 -18.17
N ALA A 49 8.93 -9.18 -18.30
CA ALA A 49 10.20 -9.86 -18.41
C ALA A 49 11.02 -9.16 -19.49
N ALA A 50 12.24 -8.73 -19.16
CA ALA A 50 13.11 -8.02 -20.08
C ALA A 50 13.18 -8.79 -21.39
N ALA A 51 12.66 -8.19 -22.47
CA ALA A 51 12.94 -8.66 -23.81
C ALA A 51 14.47 -8.77 -23.96
N PRO A 52 15.00 -9.71 -24.78
CA PRO A 52 16.43 -9.77 -25.03
C PRO A 52 16.86 -8.38 -25.48
N ALA A 53 17.65 -7.71 -24.64
CA ALA A 53 18.12 -6.38 -24.93
C ALA A 53 18.89 -6.46 -26.26
N PRO A 54 18.65 -5.56 -27.22
CA PRO A 54 19.49 -5.51 -28.41
C PRO A 54 20.94 -5.37 -27.97
N ASP A 55 21.86 -5.98 -28.73
CA ASP A 55 23.30 -5.92 -28.44
C ASP A 55 23.68 -4.47 -28.10
N PRO A 56 24.15 -4.20 -26.87
CA PRO A 56 24.40 -2.84 -26.41
C PRO A 56 25.37 -2.10 -27.33
N LEU A 57 26.29 -2.79 -28.00
CA LEU A 57 27.21 -2.19 -28.97
C LEU A 57 26.49 -1.68 -30.22
N VAL A 58 25.46 -2.39 -30.69
CA VAL A 58 24.65 -1.97 -31.84
C VAL A 58 23.82 -0.75 -31.49
N ALA A 59 23.25 -0.71 -30.28
CA ALA A 59 22.51 0.45 -29.80
C ALA A 59 23.41 1.69 -29.66
N LEU A 60 24.61 1.54 -29.08
CA LEU A 60 25.59 2.63 -28.97
C LEU A 60 26.02 3.14 -30.35
N ARG A 61 26.25 2.24 -31.32
CA ARG A 61 26.61 2.62 -32.68
C ARG A 61 25.51 3.45 -33.34
N HIS A 62 24.26 3.03 -33.19
CA HIS A 62 23.12 3.77 -33.72
C HIS A 62 23.03 5.18 -33.12
N LEU A 63 23.20 5.33 -31.81
CA LEU A 63 23.19 6.64 -31.14
C LEU A 63 24.28 7.57 -31.69
N PHE A 64 25.48 7.04 -31.92
CA PHE A 64 26.58 7.79 -32.53
C PHE A 64 26.27 8.18 -33.98
N ASP A 65 25.77 7.25 -34.80
CA ASP A 65 25.43 7.52 -36.21
C ASP A 65 24.28 8.55 -36.34
N THR A 66 23.37 8.60 -35.37
CA THR A 66 22.31 9.63 -35.28
C THR A 66 22.80 10.96 -34.69
N GLY A 67 24.03 11.05 -34.21
CA GLY A 67 24.60 12.25 -33.61
C GLY A 67 24.05 12.59 -32.22
N VAL A 68 23.43 11.63 -31.52
CA VAL A 68 22.90 11.82 -30.16
C VAL A 68 24.04 11.87 -29.13
N ILE A 69 25.13 11.14 -29.40
CA ILE A 69 26.32 11.09 -28.57
C ILE A 69 27.55 11.49 -29.40
N THR A 70 28.57 12.04 -28.75
CA THR A 70 29.84 12.38 -29.41
C THR A 70 30.76 11.18 -29.57
N ALA A 71 31.87 11.35 -30.30
CA ALA A 71 32.87 10.30 -30.49
C ALA A 71 33.54 9.91 -29.16
N GLU A 72 33.82 10.90 -28.30
CA GLU A 72 34.43 10.71 -27.00
C GLU A 72 33.50 9.92 -26.06
N GLU A 73 32.21 10.25 -26.06
CA GLU A 73 31.19 9.56 -25.27
C GLU A 73 30.97 8.12 -25.74
N TYR A 74 30.98 7.89 -27.06
CA TYR A 74 30.87 6.55 -27.63
C TYR A 74 32.02 5.64 -27.17
N GLU A 75 33.27 6.13 -27.20
CA GLU A 75 34.44 5.34 -26.77
C GLU A 75 34.42 5.04 -25.26
N ASP A 76 34.06 6.00 -24.41
CA ASP A 76 33.91 5.78 -22.96
C ASP A 76 32.83 4.72 -22.68
N LEU A 77 31.66 4.84 -23.30
CA LEU A 77 30.57 3.88 -23.13
C LEU A 77 30.93 2.49 -23.66
N ARG A 78 31.59 2.40 -24.82
CA ARG A 78 32.08 1.15 -25.39
C ARG A 78 33.06 0.45 -24.46
N SER A 79 33.98 1.19 -23.83
CA SER A 79 34.96 0.63 -22.90
C SER A 79 34.32 0.00 -21.65
N ARG A 80 33.22 0.59 -21.17
CA ARG A 80 32.48 0.11 -20.00
C ARG A 80 31.64 -1.13 -20.29
N VAL A 81 31.07 -1.22 -21.50
CA VAL A 81 30.27 -2.37 -21.93
C VAL A 81 31.14 -3.60 -22.20
N GLY A 82 32.39 -3.40 -22.63
CA GLY A 82 33.35 -4.49 -22.88
C GLY A 82 34.09 -5.02 -21.65
N ARG A 83 33.78 -4.52 -20.45
CA ARG A 83 34.38 -4.95 -19.17
C ARG A 83 33.46 -5.91 -18.42
#